data_AF-A0A640W4X9-F1
#
_entry.id   AF-A0A640W4X9-F1
#
_cell.length_a   1.000
_cell.length_b   1.000
_cell.length_c   1.000
_cell.angle_alpha   90.00
_cell.angle_beta   90.00
_cell.angle_gamma   90.00
#
_symmetry.space_group_name_H-M   'P 1'
#
loop_
_entity.id
_entity.type
_entity.pdbx_description
1 polymer ?
#
loop_
_entity_poly.entity_id
_entity_poly.type
_entity_poly.pdbx_seq_one_letter_code
_entity_poly.pdbx_strand_id
1 'polypeptide(L)'
;MDEEKKLEWMKRRRITVSKILLVISIAYFIVLMLIILAIYYFSIGYTWIQQLQLSLPNLALAGCIMYLLFILLEILLYVDYWNQKKRVEELKKPKPLYYKGKRLLVYTHPEGTKGGIFSRTIIPVDSETFINLRHQIVKPEELWGSDKEK
;
A
#
# COMPACT_ATOMS: atom_id res chain seq x y z
N MET A 1 -19.55 4.54 -6.78
CA MET A 1 -19.55 3.77 -5.53
C MET A 1 -19.00 2.34 -5.72
N ASP A 2 -19.13 1.72 -6.90
CA ASP A 2 -18.56 0.38 -7.17
C ASP A 2 -17.04 0.34 -7.40
N GLU A 3 -16.46 1.40 -7.97
CA GLU A 3 -15.03 1.39 -8.29
C GLU A 3 -14.12 1.45 -7.05
N GLU A 4 -14.55 2.17 -6.00
CA GLU A 4 -13.81 2.24 -4.73
C GLU A 4 -13.81 0.89 -4.01
N LYS A 5 -14.95 0.19 -3.98
CA LYS A 5 -15.05 -1.16 -3.39
C LYS A 5 -14.19 -2.18 -4.13
N LYS A 6 -14.12 -2.09 -5.47
CA LYS A 6 -13.26 -2.96 -6.28
C LYS A 6 -11.78 -2.71 -6.00
N LEU A 7 -11.38 -1.45 -5.82
CA LEU A 7 -10.01 -1.08 -5.45
C LEU A 7 -9.62 -1.59 -4.06
N GLU A 8 -10.50 -1.45 -3.08
CA GLU A 8 -10.28 -1.95 -1.72
C GLU A 8 -10.19 -3.48 -1.65
N TRP A 9 -11.02 -4.19 -2.41
CA TRP A 9 -10.99 -5.65 -2.49
C TRP A 9 -9.69 -6.16 -3.11
N MET A 10 -9.23 -5.55 -4.21
CA MET A 10 -7.94 -5.88 -4.82
C MET A 10 -6.78 -5.63 -3.85
N LYS A 11 -6.83 -4.53 -3.09
CA LYS A 11 -5.80 -4.20 -2.09
C LYS A 11 -5.76 -5.22 -0.96
N ARG A 12 -6.91 -5.59 -0.39
CA ARG A 12 -6.99 -6.62 0.67
C ARG A 12 -6.47 -7.97 0.20
N ARG A 13 -6.89 -8.43 -0.98
CA ARG A 13 -6.45 -9.71 -1.54
C ARG A 13 -4.93 -9.76 -1.72
N ARG A 14 -4.32 -8.67 -2.21
CA ARG A 14 -2.86 -8.60 -2.42
C ARG A 14 -2.06 -8.59 -1.11
N ILE A 15 -2.53 -7.87 -0.09
CA ILE A 15 -1.91 -7.90 1.25
C ILE A 15 -1.98 -9.32 1.84
N THR A 16 -3.11 -10.01 1.68
CA THR A 16 -3.26 -11.39 2.12
C THR A 16 -2.30 -12.32 1.38
N VAL A 17 -2.17 -12.19 0.06
CA VAL A 17 -1.22 -12.99 -0.74
C VAL A 17 0.23 -12.76 -0.29
N SER A 18 0.64 -11.51 -0.08
CA SER A 18 1.99 -11.19 0.43
C SER A 18 2.24 -11.79 1.82
N LYS A 19 1.27 -11.70 2.75
CA LYS A 19 1.38 -12.33 4.07
C LYS A 19 1.49 -13.86 3.97
N ILE A 20 0.69 -14.49 3.12
CA ILE A 20 0.75 -15.95 2.91
C ILE A 20 2.12 -16.34 2.34
N LEU A 21 2.62 -15.61 1.34
CA LEU A 21 3.93 -15.87 0.75
C LEU A 21 5.05 -15.77 1.80
N LEU A 22 5.01 -14.76 2.67
CA LEU A 22 5.97 -14.57 3.76
C LEU A 22 5.94 -15.75 4.73
N VAL A 23 4.75 -16.18 5.16
CA VAL A 23 4.59 -17.34 6.06
C VAL A 23 5.12 -18.62 5.40
N ILE A 24 4.85 -18.82 4.12
CA ILE A 24 5.37 -19.96 3.34
C ILE A 24 6.91 -19.91 3.27
N SER A 25 7.49 -18.73 3.03
CA SER A 25 8.94 -18.53 2.97
C SER A 25 9.62 -18.89 4.30
N ILE A 26 9.07 -18.41 5.42
CA ILE A 26 9.57 -18.74 6.76
C ILE A 26 9.45 -20.24 7.05
N ALA A 27 8.29 -20.82 6.74
CA ALA A 27 8.06 -22.25 6.94
C ALA A 27 9.05 -23.09 6.11
N TYR A 28 9.29 -22.71 4.85
CA TYR A 28 10.28 -23.34 3.99
C TYR A 28 11.69 -23.26 4.59
N PHE A 29 12.10 -22.09 5.10
CA PHE A 29 13.41 -21.93 5.73
C PHE A 29 13.58 -22.82 6.96
N ILE A 30 12.55 -22.92 7.82
CA ILE A 30 12.55 -23.78 9.00
C ILE A 30 12.68 -25.25 8.59
N VAL A 31 11.89 -25.70 7.61
CA VAL A 31 11.96 -27.07 7.09
C VAL A 31 13.34 -27.38 6.52
N LEU A 32 13.90 -26.45 5.74
CA LEU A 32 15.23 -26.61 5.15
C LEU A 32 16.32 -26.74 6.23
N MET A 33 16.26 -25.91 7.28
CA MET A 33 17.14 -26.01 8.43
C MET A 33 17.00 -27.35 9.15
N LEU A 34 15.78 -27.82 9.38
CA LEU A 34 15.53 -29.12 10.00
C LEU A 34 16.09 -30.28 9.17
N ILE A 35 15.96 -30.22 7.84
CA ILE A 35 16.52 -31.22 6.93
C ILE A 35 18.05 -31.24 7.07
N ILE A 36 18.71 -30.07 7.00
CA ILE A 36 20.16 -29.98 7.15
C ILE A 36 20.62 -30.52 8.51
N LEU A 37 19.93 -30.16 9.60
CA LEU A 37 20.22 -30.64 10.95
C LEU A 37 20.05 -32.15 11.09
N ALA A 38 18.96 -32.70 10.54
CA ALA A 38 18.68 -34.13 10.57
C ALA A 38 19.78 -34.93 9.86
N ILE A 39 20.24 -34.46 8.69
CA ILE A 39 21.29 -35.14 7.96
C ILE A 39 22.64 -34.99 8.69
N TYR A 40 22.96 -33.79 9.17
CA TYR A 40 24.26 -33.50 9.79
C TYR A 40 24.45 -34.20 11.14
N TYR A 41 23.43 -34.19 12.02
CA TYR A 41 23.55 -34.73 13.38
C TYR A 41 23.10 -36.19 13.50
N PHE A 42 22.00 -36.55 12.84
CA PHE A 42 21.43 -37.88 13.01
C PHE A 42 21.95 -38.88 11.96
N SER A 43 22.58 -38.40 10.88
CA SER A 43 22.93 -39.24 9.71
C SER A 43 21.72 -39.97 9.11
N ILE A 44 20.51 -39.62 9.53
CA ILE A 44 19.23 -40.14 9.04
C ILE A 44 18.91 -39.36 7.76
N GLY A 45 18.74 -40.08 6.65
CA GLY A 45 18.46 -39.48 5.33
C GLY A 45 19.64 -39.55 4.35
N TYR A 46 20.80 -40.05 4.75
CA TYR A 46 21.93 -40.28 3.84
C TYR A 46 21.52 -41.20 2.67
N THR A 47 20.69 -42.21 2.92
CA THR A 47 20.16 -43.13 1.88
C THR A 47 19.33 -42.44 0.80
N TRP A 48 18.52 -41.44 1.15
CA TRP A 48 17.69 -40.68 0.21
C TRP A 48 18.51 -39.70 -0.62
N ILE A 49 19.53 -39.09 0.01
CA ILE A 49 20.45 -38.15 -0.63
C ILE A 49 21.43 -38.85 -1.57
N GLN A 50 21.86 -40.07 -1.20
CA GLN A 50 22.73 -40.91 -2.01
C GLN A 50 21.99 -41.48 -3.24
N GLN A 51 20.68 -41.76 -3.14
CA GLN A 51 19.83 -42.09 -4.30
C GLN A 51 19.70 -40.94 -5.31
N LEU A 52 19.75 -39.69 -4.84
CA LEU A 52 19.73 -38.50 -5.71
C LEU A 52 21.12 -38.07 -6.22
N GLN A 53 22.20 -38.74 -5.79
CA GLN A 53 23.59 -38.36 -6.07
C GLN A 53 23.94 -36.90 -5.69
N LEU A 54 23.17 -36.28 -4.78
CA LEU A 54 23.43 -34.92 -4.36
C LEU A 54 24.34 -34.92 -3.13
N SER A 55 25.43 -34.16 -3.17
CA SER A 55 26.22 -33.89 -1.97
C SER A 55 25.47 -32.90 -1.07
N LEU A 56 25.68 -32.96 0.25
CA LEU A 56 25.17 -31.98 1.22
C LEU A 56 25.35 -30.50 0.77
N PRO A 57 26.53 -30.09 0.26
CA PRO A 57 26.72 -28.73 -0.22
C PRO A 57 25.84 -28.40 -1.45
N ASN A 58 25.59 -29.36 -2.35
CA ASN A 58 24.71 -29.14 -3.50
C ASN A 58 23.25 -28.97 -3.07
N LEU A 59 22.80 -29.71 -2.05
CA LEU A 59 21.45 -29.58 -1.48
C LEU A 59 21.26 -28.21 -0.83
N ALA A 60 22.24 -27.76 -0.05
CA ALA A 60 22.22 -26.44 0.56
C ALA A 60 22.22 -25.32 -0.50
N LEU A 61 23.02 -25.49 -1.56
CA LEU A 61 23.10 -24.53 -2.67
C LEU A 61 21.77 -24.44 -3.43
N ALA A 62 21.15 -25.57 -3.78
CA ALA A 62 19.82 -25.60 -4.41
C ALA A 62 18.76 -24.96 -3.50
N GLY A 63 18.82 -25.24 -2.21
CA GLY A 63 18.01 -24.62 -1.17
C GLY A 63 18.11 -23.10 -1.14
N CYS A 64 19.34 -22.57 -1.15
CA CYS A 64 19.63 -21.15 -1.20
C CYS A 64 19.09 -20.49 -2.48
N ILE A 65 19.28 -21.12 -3.66
CA ILE A 65 18.74 -20.59 -4.93
C ILE A 65 17.22 -20.48 -4.87
N MET A 66 16.54 -21.52 -4.39
CA MET A 66 15.09 -21.52 -4.24
C MET A 66 14.61 -20.44 -3.26
N TYR A 67 15.32 -20.26 -2.14
CA TYR A 67 15.00 -19.21 -1.18
C TYR A 67 15.19 -17.80 -1.78
N LEU A 68 16.23 -17.62 -2.59
CA LEU A 68 16.50 -16.36 -3.30
C LEU A 68 15.36 -16.03 -4.29
N LEU A 69 14.78 -17.03 -4.95
CA LEU A 69 13.59 -16.85 -5.79
C LEU A 69 12.37 -16.39 -4.98
N PHE A 70 12.14 -16.95 -3.79
CA PHE A 70 11.08 -16.49 -2.90
C PHE A 70 11.26 -15.02 -2.50
N ILE A 71 12.48 -14.62 -2.13
CA ILE A 71 12.82 -13.24 -1.79
C ILE A 71 12.55 -12.31 -2.98
N LEU A 72 12.99 -12.67 -4.19
CA LEU A 72 12.74 -11.88 -5.38
C LEU A 72 11.25 -11.69 -5.65
N LEU A 73 10.46 -12.75 -5.50
CA LEU A 73 9.01 -12.70 -5.70
C LEU A 73 8.33 -11.78 -4.67
N GLU A 74 8.82 -11.80 -3.43
CA GLU A 74 8.33 -10.95 -2.34
C GLU A 74 8.68 -9.47 -2.58
N ILE A 75 9.91 -9.17 -3.02
CA ILE A 75 10.33 -7.82 -3.41
C ILE A 75 9.47 -7.30 -4.55
N LEU A 76 9.20 -8.12 -5.57
CA LEU A 76 8.40 -7.71 -6.73
C LEU A 76 6.96 -7.36 -6.32
N LEU A 77 6.35 -8.17 -5.45
CA LEU A 77 5.04 -7.88 -4.86
C LEU A 77 5.05 -6.61 -3.99
N TYR A 78 6.13 -6.39 -3.23
CA TYR A 78 6.28 -5.21 -2.39
C TYR A 78 6.39 -3.92 -3.22
N VAL A 79 7.22 -3.93 -4.27
CA VAL A 79 7.40 -2.78 -5.17
C VAL A 79 6.11 -2.44 -5.90
N ASP A 80 5.38 -3.44 -6.39
CA ASP A 80 4.07 -3.22 -7.03
C ASP A 80 3.05 -2.61 -6.05
N TYR A 81 3.01 -3.11 -4.80
CA TYR A 81 2.18 -2.50 -3.76
C TYR A 81 2.55 -1.05 -3.47
N TRP A 82 3.85 -0.76 -3.35
CA TRP A 82 4.35 0.60 -3.09
C TRP A 82 3.95 1.57 -4.21
N ASN A 83 4.14 1.16 -5.46
CA ASN A 83 3.78 1.97 -6.63
C ASN A 83 2.27 2.25 -6.69
N GLN A 84 1.43 1.26 -6.40
CA GLN A 84 -0.02 1.47 -6.37
C GLN A 84 -0.45 2.32 -5.19
N LYS A 85 0.15 2.15 -4.00
CA LYS A 85 -0.12 3.02 -2.85
C LYS A 85 0.19 4.48 -3.19
N LYS A 86 1.35 4.74 -3.81
CA LYS A 86 1.74 6.07 -4.27
C LYS A 86 0.76 6.64 -5.29
N ARG A 87 0.32 5.83 -6.26
CA ARG A 87 -0.68 6.23 -7.27
C ARG A 87 -2.04 6.58 -6.66
N VAL A 88 -2.49 5.83 -5.66
CA VAL A 88 -3.73 6.14 -4.92
C VAL A 88 -3.59 7.41 -4.09
N GLU A 89 -2.45 7.62 -3.43
CA GLU A 89 -2.16 8.86 -2.72
C GLU A 89 -2.13 10.07 -3.67
N GLU A 90 -1.57 9.91 -4.87
CA GLU A 90 -1.59 10.94 -5.93
C GLU A 90 -3.00 11.21 -6.45
N LEU A 91 -3.83 10.18 -6.62
CA LEU A 91 -5.24 10.33 -7.02
C LEU A 91 -6.12 10.97 -5.95
N LYS A 92 -5.77 10.81 -4.67
CA LYS A 92 -6.44 11.47 -3.54
C LYS A 92 -6.04 12.93 -3.38
N LYS A 93 -4.93 13.38 -3.98
CA LYS A 93 -4.60 14.81 -4.00
C LYS A 93 -5.67 15.52 -4.82
N PRO A 94 -6.24 16.64 -4.33
CA PRO A 94 -7.20 17.40 -5.10
C PRO A 94 -6.57 17.75 -6.44
N LYS A 95 -7.23 17.39 -7.54
CA LYS A 95 -6.79 17.75 -8.89
C LYS A 95 -6.53 19.25 -8.90
N PRO A 96 -5.39 19.72 -9.45
CA PRO A 96 -5.13 21.15 -9.53
C PRO A 96 -6.28 21.79 -10.29
N LEU A 97 -7.06 22.61 -9.59
CA LEU A 97 -8.06 23.44 -10.24
C LEU A 97 -7.31 24.54 -10.97
N TYR A 98 -7.70 24.82 -12.21
CA TYR A 98 -7.15 25.94 -12.97
C TYR A 98 -8.22 27.02 -13.09
N TYR A 99 -7.85 28.26 -12.84
CA TYR A 99 -8.71 29.43 -13.01
C TYR A 99 -7.99 30.44 -13.90
N LYS A 100 -8.60 30.81 -15.03
CA LYS A 100 -8.01 31.67 -16.06
C LYS A 100 -6.62 31.20 -16.54
N GLY A 101 -6.45 29.89 -16.74
CA GLY A 101 -5.18 29.29 -17.20
C GLY A 101 -4.08 29.18 -16.13
N LYS A 102 -4.34 29.64 -14.90
CA LYS A 102 -3.38 29.66 -13.79
C LYS A 102 -3.79 28.67 -12.69
N ARG A 103 -2.82 28.19 -11.91
CA ARG A 103 -3.04 27.19 -10.85
C ARG A 103 -3.85 27.82 -9.71
N LEU A 104 -4.98 27.20 -9.35
CA LEU A 104 -5.86 27.63 -8.27
C LEU A 104 -5.67 26.73 -7.04
N LEU A 105 -5.06 27.28 -5.99
CA LEU A 105 -4.97 26.63 -4.69
C LEU A 105 -6.20 26.98 -3.87
N VAL A 106 -6.94 25.99 -3.38
CA VAL A 106 -8.14 26.22 -2.56
C VAL A 106 -7.78 26.01 -1.09
N TYR A 107 -7.91 27.06 -0.29
CA TYR A 107 -7.75 26.98 1.16
C TYR A 107 -9.10 27.23 1.83
N THR A 108 -9.52 26.37 2.75
CA THR A 108 -10.81 26.49 3.45
C THR A 108 -10.57 26.64 4.94
N HIS A 109 -11.12 27.68 5.54
CA HIS A 109 -11.03 27.97 6.97
C HIS A 109 -12.44 28.05 7.57
N PRO A 110 -12.75 27.29 8.65
CA PRO A 110 -11.93 26.29 9.33
C PRO A 110 -11.64 25.04 8.48
N GLU A 111 -10.50 24.39 8.70
CA GLU A 111 -10.09 23.21 7.93
C GLU A 111 -11.08 22.04 8.09
N GLY A 112 -11.40 21.34 7.00
CA GLY A 112 -12.25 20.15 7.04
C GLY A 112 -13.77 20.39 7.11
N THR A 113 -14.22 21.64 7.12
CA THR A 113 -15.65 21.97 7.18
C THR A 113 -16.35 21.79 5.81
N LYS A 114 -17.56 21.21 5.83
CA LYS A 114 -18.39 20.97 4.63
C LYS A 114 -19.83 21.39 4.91
N GLY A 115 -20.57 21.77 3.88
CA GLY A 115 -22.01 22.04 3.97
C GLY A 115 -22.42 23.41 4.53
N GLY A 116 -21.47 24.27 4.89
CA GLY A 116 -21.72 25.67 5.27
C GLY A 116 -21.74 26.64 4.07
N ILE A 117 -22.09 27.89 4.32
CA ILE A 117 -21.90 28.99 3.34
C ILE A 117 -20.50 29.57 3.55
N PHE A 118 -19.75 29.65 2.46
CA PHE A 118 -18.37 30.15 2.45
C PHE A 118 -18.26 31.43 1.60
N SER A 119 -17.65 32.46 2.17
CA SER A 119 -17.10 33.59 1.41
C SER A 119 -15.96 33.08 0.54
N ARG A 120 -15.95 33.43 -0.74
CA ARG A 120 -14.86 33.10 -1.66
C ARG A 120 -14.09 34.36 -2.00
N THR A 121 -12.81 34.40 -1.67
CA THR A 121 -11.90 35.47 -2.04
C THR A 121 -10.78 34.89 -2.91
N ILE A 122 -10.64 35.39 -4.14
CA ILE A 122 -9.58 34.97 -5.05
C ILE A 122 -8.46 36.01 -4.98
N ILE A 123 -7.29 35.57 -4.49
CA ILE A 123 -6.11 36.41 -4.31
C ILE A 123 -5.06 35.98 -5.35
N PRO A 124 -4.61 36.87 -6.25
CA PRO A 124 -3.44 36.60 -7.07
C PRO A 124 -2.19 36.63 -6.18
N VAL A 125 -1.38 35.58 -6.24
CA VAL A 125 -0.12 35.50 -5.47
C VAL A 125 1.09 35.62 -6.38
N ASP A 126 1.01 35.02 -7.57
CA ASP A 126 2.09 35.06 -8.55
C ASP A 126 1.52 35.10 -9.98
N SER A 127 2.40 35.35 -10.94
CA SER A 127 2.21 35.26 -12.38
C SER A 127 1.52 33.96 -12.82
N GLU A 128 1.65 32.85 -12.09
CA GLU A 128 1.05 31.56 -12.42
C GLU A 128 0.05 31.01 -11.38
N THR A 129 -0.12 31.68 -10.23
CA THR A 129 -0.86 31.11 -9.10
C THR A 129 -1.91 32.05 -8.52
N PHE A 130 -3.13 31.54 -8.38
CA PHE A 130 -4.22 32.14 -7.61
C PHE A 130 -4.50 31.30 -6.36
N ILE A 131 -4.80 31.98 -5.25
CA ILE A 131 -5.34 31.34 -4.04
C ILE A 131 -6.83 31.67 -3.95
N ASN A 132 -7.67 30.64 -3.81
CA ASN A 132 -9.07 30.76 -3.47
C ASN A 132 -9.23 30.49 -1.97
N LEU A 133 -9.35 31.57 -1.20
CA LEU A 133 -9.64 31.53 0.22
C LEU A 133 -11.15 31.35 0.41
N ARG A 134 -11.54 30.25 1.05
CA ARG A 134 -12.91 29.96 1.44
C ARG A 134 -13.03 30.17 2.94
N HIS A 135 -13.62 31.28 3.35
CA HIS A 135 -13.90 31.55 4.76
C HIS A 135 -15.34 31.19 5.07
N GLN A 136 -15.56 30.34 6.07
CA GLN A 136 -16.91 29.96 6.48
C GLN A 136 -17.62 31.15 7.12
N ILE A 137 -18.71 31.62 6.50
CA ILE A 137 -19.56 32.68 7.05
C ILE A 137 -20.66 32.06 7.91
N VAL A 138 -21.29 30.98 7.43
CA VAL A 138 -22.41 30.34 8.10
C VAL A 138 -22.12 28.87 8.32
N LYS A 139 -22.38 28.41 9.54
CA LYS A 139 -22.18 27.03 9.94
C LYS A 139 -23.23 26.11 9.31
N PRO A 140 -22.88 24.88 8.90
CA PRO A 140 -23.87 23.92 8.40
C PRO A 140 -24.97 23.68 9.43
N GLU A 141 -24.66 23.69 10.72
CA GLU A 141 -25.62 23.51 11.81
C GLU A 141 -26.69 24.63 11.84
N GLU A 142 -26.33 25.85 11.42
CA GLU A 142 -27.23 27.00 11.37
C GLU A 142 -28.10 27.02 10.10
N LEU A 143 -27.64 26.37 9.03
CA LEU A 143 -28.32 26.34 7.73
C LEU A 143 -29.35 25.22 7.63
N TRP A 144 -29.00 24.06 8.14
CA TRP A 144 -29.80 22.85 8.01
C TRP A 144 -30.67 22.60 9.25
N GLY A 145 -30.51 23.43 10.29
CA GLY A 145 -31.12 23.20 11.59
C GLY A 145 -30.51 21.97 12.26
N SER A 146 -30.52 21.94 13.58
CA SER A 146 -30.29 20.70 14.31
C SER A 146 -31.49 19.76 14.06
N ASP A 147 -31.52 19.05 12.94
CA ASP A 147 -32.39 17.87 12.75
C ASP A 147 -31.85 16.67 13.58
N LYS A 148 -31.56 16.96 14.85
CA LYS A 148 -31.39 16.04 15.95
C LYS A 148 -32.38 16.43 17.06
N GLU A 149 -33.65 16.54 16.71
CA GLU A 149 -34.73 16.24 17.65
C GLU A 149 -35.66 15.21 17.01
N LYS A 150 -35.22 13.94 17.01
CA LYS A 150 -35.91 12.75 17.55
C LYS A 150 -35.28 11.46 17.03
#